data_AF-A0A934LS47-F1
#
_entry.id   AF-A0A934LS47-F1
#
_cell.length_a   1.000
_cell.length_b   1.000
_cell.length_c   1.000
_cell.angle_alpha   90.00
_cell.angle_beta   90.00
_cell.angle_gamma   90.00
#
_symmetry.space_group_name_H-M   'P 1'
#
loop_
_entity.id
_entity.type
_entity.pdbx_description
1 polymer ?
#
loop_
_entity_poly.entity_id
_entity_poly.type
_entity_poly.pdbx_seq_one_letter_code
_entity_poly.pdbx_strand_id
1 'polypeptide(L)' 'MAETPTPATTRSFDELVQIYRRMVAHYTARGPYRPNPEPEVVEGLVRALARARQKWGWSYCP' A
#
# COMPACT_ATOMS: atom_id res chain seq x y z
N MET A 1 -33.65 5.71 1.35
CA MET A 1 -32.24 6.10 1.64
C MET A 1 -31.50 6.00 0.32
N ALA A 2 -31.02 7.11 -0.23
CA ALA A 2 -30.25 7.06 -1.47
C ALA A 2 -28.87 6.47 -1.15
N GLU A 3 -28.57 5.30 -1.72
CA GLU A 3 -27.21 4.77 -1.71
C GLU A 3 -26.35 5.71 -2.54
N THR A 4 -25.57 6.56 -1.88
CA THR A 4 -24.52 7.32 -2.55
C THR A 4 -23.60 6.27 -3.20
N PRO A 5 -23.45 6.23 -4.53
CA PRO A 5 -22.53 5.30 -5.16
C PRO A 5 -21.15 5.62 -4.59
N THR A 6 -20.63 4.72 -3.76
CA THR A 6 -19.24 4.82 -3.31
C THR A 6 -18.44 4.83 -4.60
N PRO A 7 -17.65 5.87 -4.90
CA PRO A 7 -16.95 5.92 -6.16
C PRO A 7 -16.04 4.70 -6.21
N ALA A 8 -16.42 3.74 -7.06
CA ALA A 8 -15.63 2.57 -7.38
C ALA A 8 -14.45 3.01 -8.24
N THR A 9 -13.57 3.84 -7.69
CA THR A 9 -12.18 3.86 -8.11
C THR A 9 -11.48 2.80 -7.28
N THR A 10 -11.87 1.55 -7.49
CA THR A 10 -11.16 0.38 -7.00
C THR A 10 -9.85 0.36 -7.76
N ARG A 11 -8.85 1.09 -7.25
CA ARG A 11 -7.50 1.08 -7.81
C ARG A 11 -7.07 -0.36 -8.02
N SER A 12 -6.43 -0.64 -9.14
CA SER A 12 -5.93 -1.98 -9.43
C SER A 12 -4.91 -2.40 -8.37
N PHE A 13 -4.69 -3.70 -8.22
CA PHE A 13 -3.67 -4.21 -7.30
C PHE A 13 -2.29 -3.60 -7.61
N ASP A 14 -1.93 -3.49 -8.89
CA ASP A 14 -0.66 -2.90 -9.31
C ASP A 14 -0.56 -1.41 -8.99
N GLU A 15 -1.65 -0.65 -9.13
CA GLU A 15 -1.70 0.76 -8.71
C GLU A 15 -1.48 0.89 -7.20
N LEU A 16 -2.09 0.02 -6.40
CA LEU A 16 -1.88 -0.02 -4.96
C LEU A 16 -0.43 -0.34 -4.61
N VAL A 17 0.16 -1.35 -5.24
CA VAL A 17 1.58 -1.70 -5.06
C VAL A 17 2.48 -0.49 -5.36
N GLN A 18 2.26 0.22 -6.47
CA GLN A 18 3.05 1.40 -6.81
C GLN A 18 2.88 2.55 -5.80
N ILE A 19 1.68 2.74 -5.27
CA ILE A 19 1.42 3.72 -4.20
C ILE A 19 2.25 3.38 -2.96
N TYR A 20 2.21 2.12 -2.50
CA TYR A 20 2.96 1.72 -1.30
C TYR A 20 4.47 1.74 -1.52
N ARG A 21 4.97 1.42 -2.71
CA ARG A 21 6.39 1.63 -3.06
C ARG A 21 6.81 3.09 -2.90
N ARG A 22 6.04 4.01 -3.49
CA ARG A 22 6.31 5.45 -3.39
C ARG A 22 6.24 5.93 -1.94
N MET A 23 5.28 5.41 -1.17
CA MET A 23 5.16 5.69 0.26
C MET A 23 6.45 5.28 1.01
N VAL A 24 6.89 4.02 0.88
CA VAL A 24 8.12 3.53 1.52
C VAL A 24 9.33 4.36 1.12
N ALA A 25 9.50 4.65 -0.17
CA ALA A 25 10.58 5.49 -0.67
C ALA A 25 10.55 6.91 -0.07
N HIS A 26 9.36 7.50 0.05
CA HIS A 26 9.18 8.83 0.62
C HIS A 26 9.55 8.89 2.10
N TYR A 27 9.05 7.94 2.90
CA TYR A 27 9.33 7.89 4.34
C TYR A 27 10.80 7.60 4.65
N THR A 28 11.44 6.73 3.86
CA THR A 28 12.86 6.39 4.05
C THR A 28 13.80 7.49 3.55
N ALA A 29 13.38 8.29 2.55
CA ALA A 29 14.14 9.45 2.09
C ALA A 29 14.10 10.63 3.08
N ARG A 30 13.01 10.77 3.85
CA ARG A 30 12.78 11.94 4.74
C ARG A 30 12.96 11.63 6.22
N GLY A 31 12.93 10.37 6.61
CA GLY A 31 13.03 9.93 8.00
C GLY A 31 14.40 9.36 8.36
N PRO A 32 14.62 9.08 9.67
CA PRO A 32 15.82 8.39 10.14
C PRO A 32 15.79 6.88 9.83
N TYR A 33 14.69 6.36 9.27
CA TYR A 33 14.48 4.94 9.04
C TYR A 33 15.20 4.45 7.78
N ARG A 34 15.63 3.19 7.83
CA ARG A 34 16.17 2.45 6.69
C ARG A 34 15.27 1.24 6.43
N PRO A 35 15.00 0.92 5.14
CA PRO A 35 14.31 -0.31 4.81
C PRO A 35 15.16 -1.53 5.18
N ASN A 36 14.52 -2.70 5.27
CA ASN A 36 15.24 -3.96 5.42
C ASN A 36 16.24 -4.12 4.26
N PRO A 37 17.48 -4.59 4.51
CA PRO A 37 18.48 -4.80 3.45
C PRO A 37 18.05 -5.80 2.37
N GLU A 38 17.14 -6.73 2.68
CA GLU A 38 16.59 -7.70 1.74
C GLU A 38 15.42 -7.08 0.96
N PRO A 39 15.58 -6.75 -0.35
CA PRO A 39 14.55 -6.06 -1.12
C PRO A 39 13.26 -6.90 -1.29
N GLU A 40 13.37 -8.22 -1.31
CA GLU A 40 12.26 -9.16 -1.37
C GLU A 40 11.35 -9.07 -0.13
N VAL A 41 11.91 -8.81 1.05
CA VAL A 41 11.14 -8.62 2.29
C VAL A 41 10.31 -7.33 2.17
N VAL A 42 10.93 -6.25 1.70
CA VAL A 42 10.25 -4.96 1.49
C VAL A 42 9.13 -5.09 0.46
N GLU A 43 9.39 -5.76 -0.65
CA GLU A 43 8.41 -6.00 -1.71
C GLU A 43 7.25 -6.89 -1.22
N GLY A 44 7.54 -7.91 -0.40
CA GLY A 44 6.54 -8.74 0.25
C GLY A 44 5.59 -7.92 1.13
N LEU A 45 6.14 -7.04 1.98
CA LEU A 45 5.35 -6.15 2.84
C LEU A 45 4.51 -5.16 2.03
N VAL A 46 5.06 -4.56 0.98
CA VAL A 46 4.34 -3.66 0.06
C VAL A 46 3.14 -4.37 -0.57
N ARG A 47 3.32 -5.61 -1.05
CA ARG A 47 2.24 -6.40 -1.63
C ARG A 47 1.19 -6.80 -0.59
N ALA A 48 1.61 -7.11 0.63
CA ALA A 48 0.71 -7.41 1.73
C ALA A 48 -0.17 -6.19 2.10
N LEU A 49 0.41 -4.98 2.14
CA LEU A 49 -0.34 -3.73 2.32
C LEU A 49 -1.34 -3.49 1.19
N ALA A 50 -0.93 -3.71 -0.07
CA ALA A 50 -1.82 -3.62 -1.22
C ALA A 50 -2.99 -4.60 -1.13
N ARG A 51 -2.72 -5.86 -0.74
CA ARG A 51 -3.74 -6.89 -0.56
C ARG A 51 -4.69 -6.53 0.58
N ALA A 52 -4.18 -6.00 1.69
CA ALA A 52 -5.00 -5.55 2.80
C ALA A 52 -5.96 -4.44 2.39
N ARG A 53 -5.44 -3.44 1.66
CA ARG A 53 -6.24 -2.32 1.13
C ARG A 53 -7.29 -2.79 0.14
N GLN A 54 -6.98 -3.75 -0.72
CA GLN A 54 -7.94 -4.31 -1.67
C GLN A 54 -9.04 -5.12 -0.97
N LYS A 55 -8.68 -5.92 0.04
CA LYS A 55 -9.61 -6.82 0.74
C LYS A 55 -10.52 -6.10 1.73
N TRP A 56 -9.98 -5.15 2.48
CA TRP A 56 -10.67 -4.52 3.61
C TRP A 56 -10.94 -3.04 3.41
N GLY A 57 -10.49 -2.45 2.30
CA GLY A 57 -10.57 -1.01 2.08
C GLY A 57 -9.58 -0.23 2.95
N TRP A 58 -8.70 -0.87 3.73
CA TRP A 58 -7.68 -0.22 4.57
C TRP A 58 -6.40 -1.06 4.59
N SER A 59 -5.24 -0.41 4.54
CA SER A 59 -3.95 -1.11 4.69
C SER A 59 -3.60 -1.27 6.17
N TYR A 60 -3.92 -2.45 6.71
CA TYR A 60 -3.50 -2.88 8.03
C TYR A 60 -2.03 -3.31 8.04
N CYS A 61 -1.41 -3.27 9.22
CA CYS A 61 -0.10 -3.88 9.43
C CYS A 61 -0.17 -5.36 9.01
N PRO A 62 0.63 -5.78 8.02
CA PRO A 62 0.67 -7.16 7.54
C PRO A 62 1.43 -8.10 8.48
#